data_AF-A0A3D1BMZ0-F1
#
_entry.id   AF-A0A3D1BMZ0-F1
#
_cell.length_a   1.000
_cell.length_b   1.000
_cell.length_c   1.000
_cell.angle_alpha   90.00
_cell.angle_beta   90.00
_cell.angle_gamma   90.00
#
_symmetry.space_group_name_H-M   'P 1'
#
loop_
_entity.id
_entity.type
_entity.pdbx_description
1 polymer ?
#
loop_
_entity_poly.entity_id
_entity_poly.type
_entity_poly.pdbx_seq_one_letter_code
_entity_poly.pdbx_strand_id
1 'polypeptide(L)'
;MKKDILKIYFRGADDKDLKAFIERFLTSGLLWIYIATNPKKRWRLFYEKLLEDKKSLFRDEYNKAFLFCKTYKELSRLFIGKEIQLKNLFLPKEAETWPEKFVRYKREDELRWKEILELIA
;
A
#
# COMPACT_ATOMS: atom_id res chain seq x y z
N MET A 1 -5.01 10.91 -10.63
CA MET A 1 -4.35 9.77 -9.97
C MET A 1 -3.68 10.12 -8.64
N LYS A 2 -2.37 10.45 -8.59
CA LYS A 2 -1.67 10.67 -7.30
C LYS A 2 -2.18 11.90 -6.53
N LYS A 3 -2.53 12.97 -7.25
CA LYS A 3 -3.11 14.19 -6.66
C LYS A 3 -4.45 13.91 -5.98
N ASP A 4 -5.29 13.04 -6.54
CA ASP A 4 -6.61 12.72 -6.01
C ASP A 4 -6.51 11.84 -4.76
N ILE A 5 -5.65 10.81 -4.79
CA ILE A 5 -5.36 9.99 -3.60
C ILE A 5 -4.77 10.84 -2.47
N LEU A 6 -3.79 11.70 -2.77
CA LEU A 6 -3.21 12.60 -1.76
C LEU A 6 -4.26 13.56 -1.20
N LYS A 7 -5.15 14.10 -2.03
CA LYS A 7 -6.23 14.99 -1.58
C LYS A 7 -7.24 14.28 -0.67
N ILE A 8 -7.69 13.08 -1.07
CA ILE A 8 -8.76 12.33 -0.39
C ILE A 8 -8.24 11.69 0.91
N TYR A 9 -7.12 10.96 0.84
CA TYR A 9 -6.63 10.16 1.97
C TYR A 9 -5.57 10.87 2.81
N PHE A 10 -4.87 11.86 2.24
CA PHE A 10 -3.70 12.49 2.90
C PHE A 10 -3.81 14.01 2.99
N ARG A 11 -5.02 14.58 2.85
CA ARG A 11 -5.30 16.02 2.96
C ARG A 11 -4.38 16.90 2.11
N GLY A 12 -3.99 16.43 0.93
CA GLY A 12 -3.10 17.12 0.02
C GLY A 12 -1.65 17.24 0.50
N ALA A 13 -1.21 16.37 1.41
CA ALA A 13 0.16 16.40 1.92
C ALA A 13 1.21 16.29 0.81
N ASP A 14 2.28 17.07 0.94
CA ASP A 14 3.46 16.98 0.08
C ASP A 14 4.23 15.70 0.40
N ASP A 15 4.51 14.90 -0.62
CA ASP A 15 5.20 13.63 -0.53
C ASP A 15 6.63 13.66 -1.10
N LYS A 16 7.14 14.87 -1.42
CA LYS A 16 8.53 15.08 -1.83
C LYS A 16 9.50 14.62 -0.74
N ASP A 17 9.25 15.00 0.51
CA ASP A 17 9.93 14.41 1.66
C ASP A 17 9.18 13.15 2.10
N LEU A 18 9.60 12.03 1.53
CA LEU A 18 9.01 10.72 1.82
C LEU A 18 9.16 10.34 3.31
N LYS A 19 10.22 10.80 3.99
CA LYS A 19 10.43 10.50 5.40
C LYS A 19 9.41 11.21 6.26
N ALA A 20 9.32 12.53 6.12
CA ALA A 20 8.34 13.32 6.85
C ALA A 20 6.90 12.84 6.54
N PHE A 21 6.62 12.50 5.28
CA PHE A 21 5.32 11.96 4.88
C PHE A 21 4.99 10.67 5.63
N ILE A 22 5.90 9.70 5.61
CA ILE A 22 5.64 8.40 6.25
C ILE A 22 5.56 8.57 7.77
N GLU A 23 6.45 9.33 8.40
CA GLU A 23 6.37 9.59 9.84
C GLU A 23 5.04 10.22 10.26
N ARG A 24 4.48 11.10 9.41
CA ARG A 24 3.18 11.73 9.65
C ARG A 24 2.00 10.76 9.53
N PHE A 25 2.06 9.80 8.60
CA PHE A 25 0.91 8.96 8.25
C PHE A 25 1.07 7.49 8.62
N LEU A 26 2.18 7.08 9.23
CA LEU A 26 2.43 5.69 9.59
C LEU A 26 1.34 5.13 10.52
N THR A 27 0.87 5.94 11.47
CA THR A 27 -0.19 5.57 12.42
C THR A 27 -1.61 5.72 11.88
N SER A 28 -1.77 6.20 10.64
CA SER A 28 -3.10 6.42 10.06
C SER A 28 -3.82 5.12 9.66
N GLY A 29 -3.09 4.01 9.49
CA GLY A 29 -3.64 2.77 8.93
C GLY A 29 -4.04 2.88 7.45
N LEU A 30 -3.69 3.99 6.80
CA LEU A 30 -3.95 4.30 5.39
C LEU A 30 -2.65 4.34 4.58
N LEU A 31 -1.48 4.21 5.22
CA LEU A 31 -0.19 4.30 4.54
C LEU A 31 -0.05 3.19 3.49
N TRP A 32 -0.65 2.03 3.73
CA TRP A 32 -0.71 0.93 2.76
C TRP A 32 -1.30 1.36 1.40
N ILE A 33 -2.28 2.27 1.37
CA ILE A 33 -2.88 2.82 0.12
C ILE A 33 -1.81 3.57 -0.67
N TYR A 34 -1.04 4.40 0.03
CA TYR A 34 0.02 5.18 -0.58
C TYR A 34 1.17 4.28 -1.07
N ILE A 35 1.54 3.25 -0.30
CA ILE A 35 2.52 2.25 -0.71
C ILE A 35 2.07 1.54 -1.99
N ALA A 36 0.82 1.06 -2.00
CA ALA A 36 0.22 0.35 -3.11
C ALA A 36 0.17 1.17 -4.40
N THR A 37 -0.15 2.46 -4.29
CA THR A 37 -0.29 3.37 -5.44
C THR A 37 1.05 3.98 -5.89
N ASN A 38 2.13 3.74 -5.15
CA ASN A 38 3.48 4.20 -5.48
C ASN A 38 4.50 3.02 -5.47
N PRO A 39 4.26 1.96 -6.26
CA PRO A 39 5.08 0.74 -6.22
C PRO A 39 6.53 0.96 -6.67
N LYS A 40 6.78 2.03 -7.43
CA LYS A 40 8.12 2.39 -7.95
C LYS A 40 9.06 2.96 -6.88
N LYS A 41 8.56 3.31 -5.69
CA LYS A 41 9.41 3.82 -4.60
C LYS A 41 10.28 2.71 -4.00
N ARG A 42 11.48 3.07 -3.52
CA ARG A 42 12.44 2.13 -2.92
C ARG A 42 12.09 1.85 -1.45
N TRP A 43 10.96 1.20 -1.20
CA TRP A 43 10.41 0.96 0.14
C TRP A 43 11.35 0.24 1.09
N ARG A 44 12.17 -0.70 0.59
CA ARG A 44 13.21 -1.37 1.39
C ARG A 44 14.23 -0.39 1.96
N LEU A 45 14.76 0.52 1.13
CA LEU A 45 15.71 1.55 1.59
C LEU A 45 15.07 2.51 2.59
N PHE A 46 13.77 2.74 2.46
CA PHE A 46 13.03 3.55 3.42
C PHE A 46 12.91 2.84 4.77
N TYR A 47 12.52 1.57 4.75
CA TYR A 47 12.41 0.73 5.94
C TYR A 47 13.73 0.64 6.72
N GLU A 48 14.86 0.48 6.02
CA GLU A 48 16.20 0.43 6.64
C GLU A 48 16.55 1.71 7.41
N LYS A 49 15.97 2.86 7.03
CA LYS A 49 16.21 4.18 7.64
C LYS A 49 15.17 4.58 8.70
N LEU A 50 14.13 3.78 8.90
CA LEU A 50 13.14 4.02 9.94
C LEU A 50 13.72 3.73 11.33
N LEU A 51 13.25 4.50 12.32
CA LEU A 51 13.48 4.19 13.73
C LEU A 51 12.89 2.81 14.08
N GLU A 52 13.52 2.11 15.02
CA GLU A 52 13.19 0.70 15.33
C GLU A 52 11.74 0.53 15.80
N ASP A 53 11.24 1.46 16.61
CA ASP A 53 9.86 1.53 17.10
C ASP A 53 8.82 1.68 15.97
N LYS A 54 9.22 2.24 14.82
CA LYS A 54 8.36 2.45 13.64
C LYS A 54 8.41 1.31 12.63
N LYS A 55 9.42 0.45 12.68
CA LYS A 55 9.62 -0.63 11.70
C LYS A 55 8.50 -1.65 11.71
N SER A 56 7.98 -2.02 12.89
CA SER A 56 6.88 -2.98 13.00
C SER A 56 5.64 -2.47 12.28
N LEU A 57 5.23 -1.24 12.57
CA LEU A 57 4.03 -0.64 11.97
C LEU A 57 4.19 -0.45 10.45
N PHE A 58 5.39 -0.07 9.99
CA PHE A 58 5.65 0.02 8.55
C PHE A 58 5.56 -1.35 7.87
N ARG A 59 6.09 -2.39 8.50
CA ARG A 59 5.99 -3.77 8.00
C ARG A 59 4.54 -4.18 7.82
N ASP A 60 3.70 -3.88 8.80
CA ASP A 60 2.28 -4.22 8.76
C ASP A 60 1.55 -3.50 7.63
N GLU A 61 1.77 -2.18 7.47
CA GLU A 61 1.20 -1.40 6.38
C GLU A 61 1.72 -1.87 5.00
N TYR A 62 3.00 -2.21 4.88
CA TYR A 62 3.57 -2.73 3.64
C TYR A 62 2.99 -4.10 3.28
N ASN A 63 2.90 -5.00 4.25
CA ASN A 63 2.33 -6.33 4.07
C ASN A 63 0.87 -6.24 3.65
N LYS A 64 0.12 -5.33 4.28
CA LYS A 64 -1.26 -5.03 3.89
C LYS A 64 -1.33 -4.60 2.43
N ALA A 65 -0.52 -3.63 2.01
CA ALA A 65 -0.45 -3.18 0.61
C ALA A 65 -0.11 -4.32 -0.37
N PHE A 66 0.94 -5.09 -0.06
CA PHE A 66 1.41 -6.19 -0.90
C PHE A 66 0.31 -7.23 -1.14
N LEU A 67 -0.24 -7.75 -0.05
CA LEU A 67 -1.24 -8.81 -0.08
C LEU A 67 -2.57 -8.32 -0.70
N PHE A 68 -2.96 -7.05 -0.49
CA PHE A 68 -4.15 -6.46 -1.13
C PHE A 68 -3.98 -6.40 -2.64
N CYS A 69 -2.87 -5.82 -3.10
CA CYS A 69 -2.58 -5.72 -4.52
C CYS A 69 -2.51 -7.09 -5.20
N LYS A 70 -1.98 -8.11 -4.52
CA LYS A 70 -1.91 -9.49 -5.04
C LYS A 70 -3.29 -10.13 -5.13
N THR A 71 -4.08 -10.07 -4.07
CA THR A 71 -5.43 -10.64 -4.02
C THR A 71 -6.35 -9.97 -5.05
N TYR A 72 -6.27 -8.64 -5.18
CA TYR A 72 -7.11 -7.87 -6.10
C TYR A 72 -6.54 -7.72 -7.50
N LYS A 73 -5.34 -8.24 -7.80
CA LYS A 73 -4.71 -8.14 -9.12
C LYS A 73 -5.61 -8.66 -10.24
N GLU A 74 -6.32 -9.76 -9.96
CA GLU A 74 -7.24 -10.37 -10.92
C GLU A 74 -8.45 -9.47 -11.19
N LEU A 75 -9.02 -8.88 -10.13
CA LEU A 75 -10.14 -7.96 -10.23
C LEU A 75 -9.74 -6.64 -10.90
N SER A 76 -8.61 -6.03 -10.52
CA SER A 76 -8.16 -4.77 -11.13
C SER A 76 -7.87 -4.92 -12.62
N ARG A 77 -7.32 -6.06 -13.05
CA ARG A 77 -7.10 -6.33 -14.47
C ARG A 77 -8.41 -6.43 -15.25
N LEU A 78 -9.44 -7.07 -14.68
CA LEU A 78 -10.74 -7.27 -15.32
C LEU A 78 -11.57 -5.99 -15.46
N PHE A 79 -11.56 -5.13 -14.44
CA PHE A 79 -12.44 -3.96 -14.42
C PHE A 79 -11.79 -2.67 -14.96
N ILE A 80 -10.47 -2.50 -14.82
CA ILE A 80 -9.80 -1.24 -15.16
C ILE A 80 -8.54 -1.40 -16.01
N GLY A 81 -8.13 -2.63 -16.35
CA GLY A 81 -6.95 -2.89 -17.18
C GLY A 81 -5.61 -2.47 -16.55
N LYS A 82 -5.58 -2.10 -15.26
CA LYS A 82 -4.37 -1.65 -14.56
C LYS A 82 -3.81 -2.75 -13.67
N GLU A 83 -2.50 -2.99 -13.81
CA GLU A 83 -1.75 -3.94 -13.00
C GLU A 83 -0.79 -3.20 -12.07
N ILE A 84 -1.00 -3.35 -10.76
CA ILE A 84 -0.08 -2.86 -9.73
C ILE A 84 0.82 -4.01 -9.32
N GLN A 85 2.13 -3.85 -9.52
CA GLN A 85 3.12 -4.85 -9.12
C GLN A 85 3.87 -4.39 -7.88
N LEU A 86 3.57 -5.01 -6.75
CA LEU A 86 4.37 -4.94 -5.54
C LEU A 86 5.24 -6.19 -5.41
N LYS A 87 6.45 -6.02 -4.86
CA LYS A 87 7.33 -7.12 -4.46
C LYS A 87 7.09 -7.41 -2.99
N ASN A 88 7.22 -8.66 -2.59
CA ASN A 88 7.20 -8.98 -1.19
C ASN A 88 8.52 -8.59 -0.53
N LEU A 89 8.48 -7.90 0.61
CA LEU A 89 9.67 -7.51 1.37
C LEU A 89 9.80 -8.21 2.73
N PHE A 90 8.69 -8.62 3.34
CA PHE A 90 8.67 -9.04 4.74
C PHE A 90 7.88 -10.32 5.01
N LEU A 91 7.11 -10.82 4.04
CA LEU A 91 6.39 -12.10 4.16
C LEU A 91 7.22 -13.24 3.53
N PRO A 92 6.90 -14.50 3.86
CA PRO A 92 7.45 -15.66 3.15
C PRO A 92 7.11 -15.64 1.64
N LYS A 93 7.88 -16.34 0.81
CA LYS A 93 7.68 -16.39 -0.66
C LYS A 93 6.30 -16.93 -1.03
N GLU A 94 5.75 -17.80 -0.20
CA GLU A 94 4.42 -18.38 -0.32
C GLU A 94 3.34 -17.31 -0.42
N ALA A 95 3.51 -16.15 0.22
CA ALA A 95 2.58 -15.02 0.13
C ALA A 95 2.49 -14.42 -1.28
N GLU A 96 3.47 -14.64 -2.15
CA GLU A 96 3.40 -14.21 -3.55
C GLU A 96 2.48 -15.10 -4.39
N THR A 97 2.28 -16.35 -3.96
CA THR A 97 1.50 -17.37 -4.68
C THR A 97 0.12 -17.58 -4.06
N TRP A 98 0.05 -17.54 -2.73
CA TRP A 98 -1.15 -17.82 -1.94
C TRP A 98 -1.43 -16.66 -0.97
N PRO A 99 -1.62 -15.43 -1.46
CA PRO A 99 -1.81 -14.27 -0.61
C PRO A 99 -2.98 -14.46 0.37
N GLU A 100 -4.05 -15.12 -0.04
CA GLU A 100 -5.25 -15.40 0.76
C GLU A 100 -4.96 -16.15 2.07
N LYS A 101 -3.88 -16.94 2.13
CA LYS A 101 -3.45 -17.64 3.36
C LYS A 101 -2.91 -16.68 4.43
N PHE A 102 -2.47 -15.50 4.02
CA PHE A 102 -1.85 -14.49 4.89
C PHE A 102 -2.79 -13.30 5.13
N VAL A 103 -4.03 -13.39 4.65
CA VAL A 103 -4.97 -12.27 4.61
C VAL A 103 -6.06 -12.42 5.66
N ARG A 104 -6.21 -11.37 6.47
CA ARG A 104 -7.46 -11.04 7.16
C ARG A 104 -7.70 -9.55 7.01
N TYR A 105 -8.58 -9.16 6.12
CA TYR A 105 -8.93 -7.75 5.90
C TYR A 105 -10.34 -7.45 6.32
N LYS A 106 -10.60 -6.16 6.57
CA LYS A 106 -11.94 -5.67 6.82
C LYS A 106 -12.59 -5.28 5.50
N ARG A 107 -13.92 -5.37 5.44
CA ARG A 107 -14.73 -4.86 4.32
C ARG A 107 -14.39 -3.41 3.95
N GLU A 108 -14.04 -2.59 4.94
CA GLU A 108 -13.59 -1.21 4.72
C GLU A 108 -12.36 -1.10 3.82
N ASP A 109 -11.41 -2.02 3.96
CA ASP A 109 -10.17 -2.01 3.18
C ASP A 109 -10.46 -2.40 1.72
N GLU A 110 -11.37 -3.34 1.49
CA GLU A 110 -11.88 -3.69 0.16
C GLU A 110 -12.57 -2.51 -0.53
N LEU A 111 -13.43 -1.79 0.21
CA LEU A 111 -14.13 -0.62 -0.29
C LEU A 111 -13.16 0.51 -0.65
N ARG A 112 -12.19 0.80 0.22
CA ARG A 112 -11.12 1.77 -0.07
C ARG A 112 -10.34 1.36 -1.31
N TRP A 113 -10.04 0.07 -1.48
CA TRP A 113 -9.33 -0.41 -2.66
C TRP A 113 -10.13 -0.19 -3.94
N LYS A 114 -11.43 -0.50 -3.94
CA LYS A 114 -12.32 -0.20 -5.07
C LYS A 114 -12.35 1.30 -5.41
N GLU A 115 -12.49 2.15 -4.40
CA GLU A 115 -12.44 3.61 -4.58
C GLU A 115 -11.10 4.05 -5.19
N ILE A 116 -9.97 3.52 -4.69
CA ILE A 116 -8.65 3.80 -5.26
C ILE A 116 -8.61 3.40 -6.74
N LEU A 117 -9.12 2.21 -7.09
CA LEU A 117 -9.15 1.73 -8.47
C LEU A 117 -9.96 2.66 -9.39
N GLU A 118 -11.06 3.22 -8.90
CA GLU A 118 -11.85 4.24 -9.63
C GLU A 118 -11.11 5.58 -9.74
N LEU A 119 -10.48 6.07 -8.67
CA LEU A 119 -9.75 7.34 -8.65
C LEU A 119 -8.49 7.33 -9.53
N ILE A 120 -7.92 6.14 -9.73
CA ILE A 120 -6.78 6.00 -10.61
C ILE A 120 -7.16 5.72 -12.05
N ALA A 121 -8.41 5.34 -12.36
CA ALA A 121 -8.90 5.05 -13.71
C ALA A 121 -8.71 6.25 -14.64
#